data_AF-A0A6P7SZZ5-F1
#
_entry.id   AF-A0A6P7SZZ5-F1
#
_cell.length_a   1.000
_cell.length_b   1.000
_cell.length_c   1.000
_cell.angle_alpha   90.00
_cell.angle_beta   90.00
_cell.angle_gamma   90.00
#
_symmetry.space_group_name_H-M   'P 1'
#
loop_
_entity.id
_entity.type
_entity.pdbx_description
1 polymer ?
#
loop_
_entity_poly.entity_id
_entity_poly.type
_entity_poly.pdbx_seq_one_letter_code
_entity_poly.pdbx_strand_id
1 'polypeptide(L)'
;MENEASVLKELHEDLNVEEFKDLSVSEITEEILKKCGTYGLFQKKLTIYILIFVIFHAPAVLTMVFIRERVPFACYPSNFNESLIPPNITLDEFLNKAAVEDEKCSVYNLDTKEGFYILPTSNSTKEPCNNGRKFYSDHLSSIVSEFDLVCEREWLKNIAVSAMFAGFLVGNILFGTLSDAFGRFKMFCAANALSIFGGLIKIYSPNIILFLIIYIIEGFGIAGTYLILFTILQECVTQNYRTRLNYLMHGTYGLGAMILAGVAYVFPKWQHLLYATIIPHILIFILALKFLPESPRWLLNKGKFTEAEKSFEKIAKTNRKNAEIAVKLIQKLQTETKSKLQAEVVENMNLGSKKIHKTYTAIDLLKKPRRAMISVNIWFNWLVNSMIYFGVTLNSVDMSGNRYINFL
;
A
#
# COMPACT_ATOMS: atom_id res chain seq x y z
N MET A 1 -59.68 4.85 3.13
CA MET A 1 -59.15 5.03 4.50
C MET A 1 -58.83 3.70 5.19
N GLU A 2 -59.56 2.61 4.99
CA GLU A 2 -59.22 1.30 5.61
C GLU A 2 -57.96 0.62 5.01
N ASN A 3 -57.56 0.97 3.78
CA ASN A 3 -56.42 0.36 3.09
C ASN A 3 -55.06 1.03 3.40
N GLU A 4 -55.03 2.26 3.93
CA GLU A 4 -53.79 2.90 4.40
C GLU A 4 -53.44 2.46 5.82
N ALA A 5 -54.44 2.16 6.64
CA ALA A 5 -54.26 1.69 8.01
C ALA A 5 -53.77 0.24 8.07
N SER A 6 -54.11 -0.61 7.10
CA SER A 6 -53.58 -1.97 6.96
C SER A 6 -52.13 -1.98 6.50
N VAL A 7 -51.77 -1.15 5.52
CA VAL A 7 -50.39 -0.96 5.05
C VAL A 7 -49.50 -0.33 6.15
N LEU A 8 -50.03 0.60 6.94
CA LEU A 8 -49.35 1.15 8.12
C LEU A 8 -49.19 0.11 9.24
N LYS A 9 -50.13 -0.83 9.39
CA LYS A 9 -50.01 -1.95 10.34
C LYS A 9 -48.99 -3.00 9.89
N GLU A 10 -48.96 -3.38 8.62
CA GLU A 10 -47.93 -4.26 8.07
C GLU A 10 -46.53 -3.62 8.12
N LEU A 11 -46.42 -2.30 7.88
CA LEU A 11 -45.18 -1.53 8.09
C LEU A 11 -44.78 -1.42 9.56
N HIS A 12 -45.73 -1.50 10.50
CA HIS A 12 -45.45 -1.50 11.93
C HIS A 12 -45.07 -2.89 12.46
N GLU A 13 -45.62 -3.97 11.88
CA GLU A 13 -45.30 -5.36 12.25
C GLU A 13 -43.92 -5.82 11.72
N ASP A 14 -43.44 -5.29 10.59
CA ASP A 14 -42.09 -5.57 10.07
C ASP A 14 -40.96 -4.77 10.76
N LEU A 15 -41.32 -3.91 11.71
CA LEU A 15 -40.40 -3.12 12.52
C LEU A 15 -40.57 -3.54 13.99
N ASN A 16 -39.97 -4.67 14.39
CA ASN A 16 -39.78 -4.97 15.81
C ASN A 16 -38.82 -3.94 16.42
N VAL A 17 -39.42 -2.86 16.93
CA VAL A 17 -38.79 -1.63 17.42
C VAL A 17 -38.06 -1.84 18.76
N GLU A 18 -38.27 -2.94 19.46
CA GLU A 18 -37.54 -3.25 20.71
C GLU A 18 -36.17 -3.89 20.51
N GLU A 19 -35.87 -4.44 19.32
CA GLU A 19 -34.58 -5.11 19.03
C GLU A 19 -33.39 -4.15 18.95
N PHE A 20 -33.60 -2.83 18.80
CA PHE A 20 -32.53 -1.86 18.57
C PHE A 20 -31.88 -1.27 19.83
N LYS A 21 -32.44 -1.52 21.03
CA LYS A 21 -31.91 -0.92 22.27
C LYS A 21 -30.52 -1.40 22.67
N ASP A 22 -30.16 -2.63 22.27
CA ASP A 22 -28.91 -3.31 22.62
C ASP A 22 -27.97 -3.56 21.42
N LEU A 23 -28.36 -3.17 20.20
CA LEU A 23 -27.56 -3.38 18.99
C LEU A 23 -26.37 -2.41 18.92
N SER A 24 -25.20 -2.95 18.60
CA SER A 24 -24.00 -2.16 18.32
C SER A 24 -24.17 -1.33 17.05
N VAL A 25 -23.45 -0.21 16.93
CA VAL A 25 -23.48 0.64 15.72
C VAL A 25 -23.14 -0.16 14.45
N SER A 26 -22.35 -1.23 14.60
CA SER A 26 -22.06 -2.17 13.51
C SER A 26 -23.31 -2.86 12.97
N GLU A 27 -24.14 -3.40 13.87
CA GLU A 27 -25.35 -4.14 13.50
C GLU A 27 -26.41 -3.20 12.96
N ILE A 28 -26.52 -2.00 13.54
CA ILE A 28 -27.41 -0.96 13.03
C ILE A 28 -27.04 -0.55 11.60
N THR A 29 -25.74 -0.32 11.35
CA THR A 29 -25.24 -0.01 10.00
C THR A 29 -25.59 -1.13 9.02
N GLU A 30 -25.44 -2.38 9.46
CA GLU A 30 -25.76 -3.56 8.66
C GLU A 30 -27.25 -3.61 8.27
N GLU A 31 -28.16 -3.36 9.22
CA GLU A 31 -29.60 -3.30 8.96
C GLU A 31 -29.99 -2.17 7.99
N ILE A 32 -29.40 -0.99 8.15
CA ILE A 32 -29.62 0.12 7.20
C ILE A 32 -29.12 -0.27 5.81
N LEU A 33 -27.93 -0.86 5.70
CA LEU A 33 -27.37 -1.29 4.41
C LEU A 33 -28.22 -2.39 3.74
N LYS A 34 -28.80 -3.32 4.50
CA LYS A 34 -29.76 -4.31 3.98
C LYS A 34 -30.98 -3.63 3.37
N LYS A 35 -31.59 -2.66 4.07
CA LYS A 35 -32.74 -1.89 3.56
C LYS A 35 -32.36 -1.03 2.34
N CYS A 36 -31.13 -0.53 2.26
CA CYS A 36 -30.60 0.22 1.12
C CYS A 36 -30.22 -0.63 -0.11
N GLY A 37 -30.40 -1.96 -0.07
CA GLY A 37 -30.19 -2.83 -1.23
C GLY A 37 -28.92 -3.68 -1.20
N THR A 38 -28.28 -3.85 -0.03
CA THR A 38 -27.27 -4.89 0.29
C THR A 38 -25.97 -4.80 -0.54
N TYR A 39 -26.02 -5.10 -1.84
CA TYR A 39 -24.95 -4.96 -2.83
C TYR A 39 -25.51 -4.43 -4.16
N GLY A 40 -26.04 -3.21 -4.12
CA GLY A 40 -26.67 -2.53 -5.25
C GLY A 40 -25.68 -1.85 -6.20
N LEU A 41 -26.20 -0.99 -7.08
CA LEU A 41 -25.42 -0.25 -8.08
C LEU A 41 -24.34 0.63 -7.45
N PHE A 42 -24.62 1.25 -6.29
CA PHE A 42 -23.65 2.06 -5.57
C PHE A 42 -22.44 1.23 -5.15
N GLN A 43 -22.69 0.10 -4.46
CA GLN A 43 -21.63 -0.79 -3.99
C GLN A 43 -20.83 -1.37 -5.16
N LYS A 44 -21.49 -1.76 -6.26
CA LYS A 44 -20.80 -2.24 -7.46
C LYS A 44 -19.88 -1.18 -8.06
N LYS A 45 -20.34 0.07 -8.20
CA LYS A 45 -19.52 1.18 -8.69
C LYS A 45 -18.33 1.47 -7.77
N LEU A 46 -18.56 1.48 -6.46
CA LEU A 46 -17.50 1.64 -5.46
C LEU A 46 -16.47 0.52 -5.54
N THR A 47 -16.91 -0.74 -5.62
CA THR A 47 -16.03 -1.91 -5.79
C THR A 47 -15.19 -1.75 -7.05
N ILE A 48 -15.80 -1.51 -8.22
CA ILE A 48 -15.05 -1.36 -9.48
C ILE A 48 -13.98 -0.27 -9.36
N TYR A 49 -14.35 0.88 -8.79
CA TYR A 49 -13.41 1.97 -8.57
C TYR A 49 -12.24 1.56 -7.67
N ILE A 50 -12.53 0.88 -6.54
CA ILE A 50 -11.50 0.40 -5.60
C ILE A 50 -10.60 -0.64 -6.25
N LEU A 51 -11.15 -1.56 -7.06
CA LEU A 51 -10.35 -2.56 -7.78
C LEU A 51 -9.39 -1.91 -8.78
N ILE A 52 -9.87 -0.90 -9.54
CA ILE A 52 -9.01 -0.12 -10.43
C ILE A 52 -7.92 0.59 -9.64
N PHE A 53 -8.27 1.22 -8.51
CA PHE A 53 -7.28 1.85 -7.64
C PHE A 53 -6.21 0.84 -7.16
N VAL A 54 -6.62 -0.33 -6.71
CA VAL A 54 -5.71 -1.38 -6.22
C VAL A 54 -4.76 -1.86 -7.32
N ILE A 55 -5.23 -2.00 -8.56
CA ILE A 55 -4.39 -2.35 -9.71
C ILE A 55 -3.26 -1.33 -9.90
N PHE A 56 -3.54 -0.03 -9.81
CA PHE A 56 -2.52 1.01 -9.95
C PHE A 56 -1.74 1.30 -8.66
N HIS A 57 -2.20 0.78 -7.52
CA HIS A 57 -1.49 0.88 -6.25
C HIS A 57 -0.44 -0.21 -6.09
N ALA A 58 -0.70 -1.44 -6.54
CA ALA A 58 0.25 -2.56 -6.42
C ALA A 58 1.64 -2.26 -7.03
N PRO A 59 1.77 -1.63 -8.21
CA PRO A 59 3.05 -1.20 -8.75
C PRO A 59 3.87 -0.31 -7.82
N ALA A 60 3.22 0.60 -7.08
CA ALA A 60 3.94 1.49 -6.16
C ALA A 60 4.69 0.73 -5.05
N VAL A 61 4.18 -0.44 -4.65
CA VAL A 61 4.81 -1.33 -3.66
C VAL A 61 5.90 -2.19 -4.30
N LEU A 62 5.62 -2.76 -5.48
CA LEU A 62 6.44 -3.83 -6.07
C LEU A 62 7.49 -3.33 -7.07
N THR A 63 7.46 -2.06 -7.48
CA THR A 63 8.44 -1.45 -8.40
C THR A 63 9.87 -1.67 -7.97
N MET A 64 10.15 -1.76 -6.66
CA MET A 64 11.47 -2.06 -6.12
C MET A 64 12.12 -3.31 -6.69
N VAL A 65 11.31 -4.33 -7.00
CA VAL A 65 11.80 -5.60 -7.52
C VAL A 65 12.55 -5.40 -8.85
N PHE A 66 12.12 -4.44 -9.67
CA PHE A 66 12.76 -4.14 -10.95
C PHE A 66 13.81 -3.01 -10.86
N ILE A 67 13.62 -2.02 -9.98
CA ILE A 67 14.58 -0.90 -9.90
C ILE A 67 15.85 -1.24 -9.11
N ARG A 68 15.82 -2.30 -8.28
CA ARG A 68 16.99 -2.81 -7.52
C ARG A 68 17.89 -3.75 -8.34
N GLU A 69 17.58 -3.92 -9.62
CA GLU A 69 18.22 -4.87 -10.51
C GLU A 69 19.73 -4.64 -10.62
N ARG A 70 20.49 -5.74 -10.69
CA ARG A 70 21.94 -5.69 -10.93
C ARG A 70 22.20 -5.30 -12.38
N VAL A 71 22.90 -4.19 -12.58
CA VAL A 71 23.40 -3.79 -13.90
C VAL A 71 24.80 -4.36 -14.07
N PRO A 72 25.14 -4.97 -15.22
CA PRO A 72 26.50 -5.37 -15.52
C PRO A 72 27.45 -4.18 -15.40
N PHE A 73 28.57 -4.37 -14.73
CA PHE A 73 29.56 -3.34 -14.51
C PHE A 73 30.96 -3.90 -14.71
N ALA A 74 31.86 -3.00 -15.03
CA ALA A 74 33.29 -3.21 -15.12
C ALA A 74 34.00 -2.28 -14.14
N CYS A 75 35.14 -2.72 -13.66
CA CYS A 75 35.94 -2.02 -12.66
C CYS A 75 37.18 -1.42 -13.30
N TYR A 76 37.53 -0.19 -12.92
CA TYR A 76 38.79 0.40 -13.35
C TYR A 76 39.95 -0.11 -12.47
N PRO A 77 41.02 -0.63 -13.07
CA PRO A 77 42.26 -0.97 -12.38
C PRO A 77 42.93 0.26 -11.74
N SER A 78 43.86 0.03 -10.81
CA SER A 78 44.72 1.07 -10.25
C SER A 78 45.57 1.77 -11.30
N ASN A 79 45.66 3.10 -11.20
CA ASN A 79 46.39 3.97 -12.13
C ASN A 79 45.97 3.81 -13.60
N PHE A 80 44.72 3.44 -13.86
CA PHE A 80 44.19 3.24 -15.20
C PHE A 80 44.32 4.48 -16.08
N ASN A 81 44.80 4.28 -17.31
CA ASN A 81 44.92 5.31 -18.34
C ASN A 81 44.52 4.71 -19.68
N GLU A 82 43.48 5.27 -20.30
CA GLU A 82 42.90 4.76 -21.53
C GLU A 82 43.89 4.77 -22.71
N SER A 83 44.87 5.68 -22.71
CA SER A 83 45.90 5.74 -23.77
C SER A 83 46.89 4.57 -23.76
N LEU A 84 46.97 3.81 -22.66
CA LEU A 84 47.87 2.65 -22.52
C LEU A 84 47.19 1.33 -22.93
N ILE A 85 45.94 1.38 -23.40
CA ILE A 85 45.23 0.21 -23.91
C ILE A 85 45.84 -0.18 -25.26
N PRO A 86 46.13 -1.47 -25.51
CA PRO A 86 46.57 -1.93 -26.82
C PRO A 86 45.57 -1.51 -27.91
N PRO A 87 46.02 -0.94 -29.05
CA PRO A 87 45.13 -0.39 -30.08
C PRO A 87 44.24 -1.43 -30.75
N ASN A 88 44.52 -2.72 -30.55
CA ASN A 88 43.77 -3.84 -31.11
C ASN A 88 42.55 -4.27 -30.26
N ILE A 89 42.31 -3.62 -29.11
CA ILE A 89 41.26 -4.00 -28.15
C ILE A 89 40.44 -2.76 -27.77
N THR A 90 39.12 -2.92 -27.67
CA THR A 90 38.23 -1.85 -27.18
C THR A 90 38.29 -1.72 -25.66
N LEU A 91 37.94 -0.55 -25.13
CA LEU A 91 37.87 -0.31 -23.69
C LEU A 91 37.02 -1.36 -22.96
N ASP A 92 35.87 -1.72 -23.51
CA ASP A 92 34.93 -2.64 -22.87
C ASP A 92 35.45 -4.09 -22.89
N GLU A 93 36.07 -4.49 -23.99
CA GLU A 93 36.72 -5.80 -24.08
C GLU A 93 37.92 -5.89 -23.14
N PHE A 94 38.69 -4.81 -22.99
CA PHE A 94 39.81 -4.73 -22.06
C PHE A 94 39.35 -4.86 -20.61
N LEU A 95 38.36 -4.08 -20.19
CA LEU A 95 37.86 -4.11 -18.82
C LEU A 95 37.21 -5.44 -18.45
N ASN A 96 36.52 -6.09 -19.38
CA ASN A 96 35.98 -7.44 -19.17
C ASN A 96 37.09 -8.49 -18.97
N LYS A 97 38.22 -8.37 -19.70
CA LYS A 97 39.38 -9.26 -19.51
C LYS A 97 40.18 -8.92 -18.25
N ALA A 98 40.14 -7.67 -17.79
CA ALA A 98 40.81 -7.23 -16.57
C ALA A 98 40.05 -7.63 -15.30
N ALA A 99 38.73 -7.80 -15.40
CA ALA A 99 37.89 -8.27 -14.30
C ALA A 99 38.12 -9.76 -14.01
N VAL A 100 38.12 -10.14 -12.73
CA VAL A 100 38.20 -11.55 -12.32
C VAL A 100 36.85 -12.22 -12.55
N GLU A 101 36.79 -13.26 -13.40
CA GLU A 101 35.53 -13.95 -13.76
C GLU A 101 34.75 -14.48 -12.53
N ASP A 102 35.46 -15.03 -11.54
CA ASP A 102 34.87 -15.60 -10.32
C ASP A 102 34.53 -14.54 -9.25
N GLU A 103 35.16 -13.36 -9.30
CA GLU A 103 35.04 -12.29 -8.30
C GLU A 103 34.93 -10.93 -9.00
N LYS A 104 33.74 -10.58 -9.52
CA LYS A 104 33.49 -9.32 -10.23
C LYS A 104 33.82 -8.04 -9.45
N CYS A 105 34.11 -8.14 -8.15
CA CYS A 105 34.51 -7.05 -7.27
C CYS A 105 36.04 -6.92 -7.09
N SER A 106 36.80 -7.76 -7.80
CA SER A 106 38.25 -7.77 -7.84
C SER A 106 38.72 -7.54 -9.28
N VAL A 107 39.80 -6.78 -9.44
CA VAL A 107 40.48 -6.54 -10.72
C VAL A 107 41.88 -7.08 -10.62
N TYR A 108 42.44 -7.57 -11.73
CA TYR A 108 43.86 -7.91 -11.75
C TYR A 108 44.72 -6.65 -11.83
N ASN A 109 45.81 -6.62 -11.07
CA ASN A 109 46.83 -5.60 -11.21
C ASN A 109 47.45 -5.67 -12.61
N LEU A 110 47.67 -4.51 -13.22
CA LEU A 110 48.13 -4.41 -14.61
C LEU A 110 49.63 -4.10 -14.66
N ASP A 111 50.37 -4.97 -15.34
CA ASP A 111 51.74 -4.70 -15.74
C ASP A 111 51.78 -3.98 -17.10
N THR A 112 52.81 -3.15 -17.29
CA THR A 112 53.04 -2.44 -18.56
C THR A 112 54.28 -2.97 -19.26
N LYS A 113 54.19 -3.17 -20.58
CA LYS A 113 55.33 -3.51 -21.44
C LYS A 113 55.27 -2.66 -22.70
N GLU A 114 56.40 -2.06 -23.06
CA GLU A 114 56.51 -1.20 -24.25
C GLU A 114 55.50 -0.04 -24.28
N GLY A 115 55.07 0.44 -23.10
CA GLY A 115 54.11 1.53 -22.97
C GLY A 115 52.64 1.13 -23.11
N PHE A 116 52.31 -0.17 -23.16
CA PHE A 116 50.93 -0.67 -23.17
C PHE A 116 50.67 -1.67 -22.03
N TYR A 117 49.41 -1.80 -21.62
CA TYR A 117 48.97 -2.79 -20.65
C TYR A 117 49.05 -4.22 -21.19
N ILE A 118 49.53 -5.15 -20.36
CA ILE A 118 49.48 -6.58 -20.63
C ILE A 118 48.16 -7.13 -20.11
N LEU A 119 47.50 -7.99 -20.90
CA LEU A 119 46.31 -8.69 -20.44
C LEU A 119 46.66 -9.61 -19.26
N PRO A 120 45.89 -9.57 -18.16
CA PRO A 120 46.20 -10.35 -16.98
C PRO A 120 45.99 -11.84 -17.24
N THR A 121 46.81 -12.65 -16.57
CA THR A 121 46.66 -14.11 -16.49
C THR A 121 46.15 -14.51 -15.10
N SER A 122 45.65 -15.73 -14.93
CA SER A 122 45.09 -16.24 -13.65
C SER A 122 46.06 -16.16 -12.46
N ASN A 123 47.37 -16.04 -12.70
CA ASN A 123 48.40 -15.89 -11.68
C ASN A 123 48.66 -14.43 -11.25
N SER A 124 47.99 -13.45 -11.87
CA SER A 124 48.21 -12.02 -11.59
C SER A 124 47.65 -11.65 -10.21
N THR A 125 48.29 -10.70 -9.53
CA THR A 125 47.81 -10.24 -8.21
C THR A 125 46.47 -9.54 -8.35
N LYS A 126 45.54 -9.81 -7.42
CA LYS A 126 44.20 -9.22 -7.41
C LYS A 126 44.17 -7.98 -6.50
N GLU A 127 43.37 -6.99 -6.88
CA GLU A 127 43.10 -5.78 -6.10
C GLU A 127 41.59 -5.51 -6.02
N PRO A 128 41.11 -4.85 -4.95
CA PRO A 128 39.70 -4.49 -4.82
C PRO A 128 39.29 -3.39 -5.79
N CYS A 129 38.06 -3.47 -6.30
CA CYS A 129 37.47 -2.52 -7.24
C CYS A 129 37.08 -1.17 -6.57
N ASN A 130 38.08 -0.31 -6.34
CA ASN A 130 37.92 0.97 -5.64
C ASN A 130 38.15 2.21 -6.52
N ASN A 131 38.78 2.07 -7.69
CA ASN A 131 39.20 3.20 -8.53
C ASN A 131 38.15 3.65 -9.56
N GLY A 132 36.87 3.47 -9.23
CA GLY A 132 35.74 3.78 -10.10
C GLY A 132 35.24 2.58 -10.89
N ARG A 133 34.02 2.71 -11.42
CA ARG A 133 33.29 1.64 -12.11
C ARG A 133 32.59 2.20 -13.35
N LYS A 134 32.57 1.40 -14.42
CA LYS A 134 31.77 1.66 -15.62
C LYS A 134 30.57 0.73 -15.63
N PHE A 135 29.36 1.29 -15.55
CA PHE A 135 28.13 0.52 -15.66
C PHE A 135 27.67 0.46 -17.12
N TYR A 136 27.35 -0.74 -17.60
CA TYR A 136 26.81 -0.96 -18.94
C TYR A 136 25.30 -0.69 -18.95
N SER A 137 24.93 0.60 -18.94
CA SER A 137 23.53 1.04 -18.77
C SER A 137 22.78 1.38 -20.06
N ASP A 138 23.31 1.04 -21.24
CA ASP A 138 22.78 1.47 -22.54
C ASP A 138 21.31 1.07 -22.76
N HIS A 139 20.92 -0.09 -22.24
CA HIS A 139 19.54 -0.59 -22.33
C HIS A 139 18.83 -0.70 -20.98
N LEU A 140 19.54 -0.64 -19.85
CA LEU A 140 19.01 -0.89 -18.51
C LEU A 140 19.68 0.05 -17.50
N SER A 141 18.89 0.88 -16.82
CA SER A 141 19.39 1.73 -15.74
C SER A 141 18.61 1.42 -14.47
N SER A 142 19.32 1.26 -13.36
CA SER A 142 18.76 0.90 -12.06
C SER A 142 19.32 1.79 -10.95
N ILE A 143 18.72 1.71 -9.75
CA ILE A 143 19.28 2.43 -8.58
C ILE A 143 20.68 1.93 -8.21
N VAL A 144 21.02 0.70 -8.64
CA VAL A 144 22.35 0.11 -8.40
C VAL A 144 23.40 0.80 -9.24
N SER A 145 23.12 1.07 -10.52
CA SER A 145 24.04 1.82 -11.39
C SER A 145 24.10 3.30 -11.04
N GLU A 146 23.00 3.90 -10.59
CA GLU A 146 22.94 5.34 -10.28
C GLU A 146 23.70 5.69 -8.98
N PHE A 147 23.52 4.88 -7.94
CA PHE A 147 24.11 5.13 -6.62
C PHE A 147 25.34 4.27 -6.30
N ASP A 148 25.86 3.54 -7.29
CA ASP A 148 27.01 2.65 -7.16
C ASP A 148 26.87 1.63 -6.00
N LEU A 149 25.80 0.83 -6.04
CA LEU A 149 25.41 -0.11 -4.98
C LEU A 149 25.95 -1.53 -5.23
N VAL A 150 27.19 -1.66 -5.68
CA VAL A 150 27.86 -2.95 -5.92
C VAL A 150 28.99 -3.19 -4.93
N CYS A 151 29.46 -4.44 -4.83
CA CYS A 151 30.59 -4.84 -3.99
C CYS A 151 30.37 -4.48 -2.50
N GLU A 152 31.24 -3.67 -1.91
CA GLU A 152 31.16 -3.26 -0.49
C GLU A 152 29.83 -2.55 -0.14
N ARG A 153 29.16 -1.97 -1.14
CA ARG A 153 27.89 -1.24 -0.97
C ARG A 153 26.67 -2.05 -1.39
N GLU A 154 26.83 -3.33 -1.73
CA GLU A 154 25.74 -4.18 -2.19
C GLU A 154 24.61 -4.34 -1.16
N TRP A 155 24.95 -4.39 0.13
CA TRP A 155 23.97 -4.49 1.22
C TRP A 155 22.96 -3.33 1.25
N LEU A 156 23.32 -2.13 0.75
CA LEU A 156 22.44 -0.96 0.71
C LEU A 156 21.22 -1.18 -0.18
N LYS A 157 21.32 -2.02 -1.23
CA LYS A 157 20.18 -2.33 -2.10
C LYS A 157 19.07 -3.08 -1.32
N ASN A 158 19.46 -3.94 -0.39
CA ASN A 158 18.54 -4.70 0.45
C ASN A 158 17.94 -3.81 1.55
N ILE A 159 18.76 -2.90 2.10
CA ILE A 159 18.28 -1.88 3.02
C ILE A 159 17.22 -1.00 2.38
N ALA A 160 17.30 -0.67 1.09
CA ALA A 160 16.25 0.09 0.41
C ALA A 160 14.89 -0.58 0.50
N VAL A 161 14.84 -1.90 0.30
CA VAL A 161 13.59 -2.66 0.45
C VAL A 161 13.12 -2.64 1.92
N SER A 162 14.02 -2.89 2.87
CA SER A 162 13.70 -2.86 4.30
C SER A 162 13.22 -1.47 4.76
N ALA A 163 13.76 -0.39 4.20
CA ALA A 163 13.41 0.99 4.53
C ALA A 163 11.94 1.28 4.17
N MET A 164 11.47 0.88 2.98
CA MET A 164 10.05 1.02 2.65
C MET A 164 9.17 0.23 3.62
N PHE A 165 9.52 -1.02 3.93
CA PHE A 165 8.72 -1.84 4.85
C PHE A 165 8.73 -1.30 6.29
N ALA A 166 9.81 -0.66 6.73
CA ALA A 166 9.84 0.05 8.00
C ALA A 166 8.82 1.20 8.02
N GLY A 167 8.77 2.01 6.95
CA GLY A 167 7.73 3.01 6.77
C GLY A 167 6.32 2.39 6.75
N PHE A 168 6.16 1.29 6.01
CA PHE A 168 4.91 0.55 5.87
C PHE A 168 4.38 0.03 7.22
N LEU A 169 5.26 -0.49 8.08
CA LEU A 169 4.93 -0.95 9.43
C LEU A 169 4.38 0.19 10.30
N VAL A 170 5.11 1.30 10.36
CA VAL A 170 4.69 2.49 11.13
C VAL A 170 3.37 3.05 10.57
N GLY A 171 3.23 3.03 9.24
CA GLY A 171 2.03 3.47 8.52
C GLY A 171 0.79 2.70 8.94
N ASN A 172 0.84 1.37 8.95
CA ASN A 172 -0.32 0.56 9.32
C ASN A 172 -0.79 0.82 10.76
N ILE A 173 0.15 1.00 11.70
CA ILE A 173 -0.18 1.28 13.10
C ILE A 173 -0.83 2.67 13.24
N LEU A 174 -0.23 3.69 12.63
CA LEU A 174 -0.71 5.08 12.77
C LEU A 174 -1.98 5.33 11.95
N PHE A 175 -2.03 4.96 10.67
CA PHE A 175 -3.22 5.21 9.83
C PHE A 175 -4.45 4.42 10.28
N GLY A 176 -4.29 3.25 10.91
CA GLY A 176 -5.41 2.54 11.54
C GLY A 176 -6.11 3.41 12.58
N THR A 177 -5.36 3.91 13.57
CA THR A 177 -5.89 4.76 14.64
C THR A 177 -6.34 6.14 14.14
N LEU A 178 -5.56 6.76 13.25
CA LEU A 178 -5.87 8.09 12.72
C LEU A 178 -7.11 8.08 11.84
N SER A 179 -7.34 7.04 11.04
CA SER A 179 -8.54 6.94 10.21
C SER A 179 -9.81 6.72 11.04
N ASP A 180 -9.72 5.99 12.16
CA ASP A 180 -10.80 5.91 13.15
C ASP A 180 -11.05 7.27 13.81
N ALA A 181 -10.01 8.09 14.03
CA ALA A 181 -10.12 9.39 14.69
C ALA A 181 -10.70 10.48 13.77
N PHE A 182 -10.09 10.70 12.60
CA PHE A 182 -10.31 11.86 11.74
C PHE A 182 -11.22 11.62 10.53
N GLY A 183 -11.46 10.36 10.17
CA GLY A 183 -12.27 9.96 9.02
C GLY A 183 -11.48 9.11 8.04
N ARG A 184 -12.17 8.21 7.34
CA ARG A 184 -11.55 7.34 6.35
C ARG A 184 -11.12 8.15 5.14
N PHE A 185 -12.03 8.92 4.55
CA PHE A 185 -11.74 9.65 3.31
C PHE A 185 -10.62 10.68 3.49
N LYS A 186 -10.65 11.45 4.58
CA LYS A 186 -9.62 12.47 4.86
C LYS A 186 -8.23 11.84 5.04
N MET A 187 -8.15 10.76 5.82
CA MET A 187 -6.87 10.08 6.05
C MET A 187 -6.38 9.35 4.81
N PHE A 188 -7.27 8.80 3.98
CA PHE A 188 -6.92 8.26 2.67
C PHE A 188 -6.27 9.34 1.78
N CYS A 189 -6.85 10.54 1.69
CA CYS A 189 -6.28 11.62 0.91
C CYS A 189 -4.90 12.05 1.42
N ALA A 190 -4.71 12.13 2.74
CA ALA A 190 -3.42 12.47 3.34
C ALA A 190 -2.36 11.39 3.09
N ALA A 191 -2.70 10.11 3.32
CA ALA A 191 -1.81 8.98 3.08
C ALA A 191 -1.39 8.91 1.60
N ASN A 192 -2.36 9.07 0.70
CA ASN A 192 -2.10 8.95 -0.72
C ASN A 192 -1.31 10.13 -1.28
N ALA A 193 -1.58 11.35 -0.81
CA ALA A 193 -0.76 12.51 -1.15
C ALA A 193 0.70 12.29 -0.74
N LEU A 194 0.93 11.77 0.47
CA LEU A 194 2.27 11.48 0.96
C LEU A 194 2.99 10.40 0.14
N SER A 195 2.27 9.36 -0.27
CA SER A 195 2.78 8.34 -1.20
C SER A 195 3.15 8.95 -2.56
N ILE A 196 2.30 9.79 -3.16
CA ILE A 196 2.56 10.43 -4.45
C ILE A 196 3.76 11.38 -4.36
N PHE A 197 3.82 12.23 -3.34
CA PHE A 197 4.93 13.16 -3.15
C PHE A 197 6.24 12.40 -2.89
N GLY A 198 6.23 11.38 -2.04
CA GLY A 198 7.40 10.52 -1.82
C GLY A 198 7.85 9.83 -3.12
N GLY A 199 6.90 9.28 -3.88
CA GLY A 199 7.15 8.66 -5.17
C GLY A 199 7.80 9.59 -6.21
N LEU A 200 7.39 10.87 -6.25
CA LEU A 200 7.96 11.85 -7.18
C LEU A 200 9.33 12.35 -6.71
N ILE A 201 9.46 12.71 -5.44
CA ILE A 201 10.70 13.30 -4.89
C ILE A 201 11.83 12.26 -4.93
N LYS A 202 11.56 10.97 -4.69
CA LYS A 202 12.60 9.92 -4.70
C LYS A 202 13.31 9.79 -6.06
N ILE A 203 12.62 10.08 -7.17
CA ILE A 203 13.18 10.01 -8.51
C ILE A 203 14.35 10.99 -8.68
N TYR A 204 14.27 12.15 -8.02
CA TYR A 204 15.26 13.23 -8.08
C TYR A 204 16.27 13.20 -6.95
N SER A 205 16.36 12.11 -6.19
CA SER A 205 17.31 12.01 -5.08
C SER A 205 18.75 11.94 -5.59
N PRO A 206 19.67 12.80 -5.11
CA PRO A 206 21.05 12.86 -5.58
C PRO A 206 21.95 11.85 -4.87
N ASN A 207 21.48 11.22 -3.78
CA ASN A 207 22.23 10.21 -3.05
C ASN A 207 21.29 9.18 -2.42
N ILE A 208 21.87 8.02 -2.10
CA ILE A 208 21.13 6.89 -1.55
C ILE A 208 20.47 7.20 -0.19
N ILE A 209 21.09 8.01 0.68
CA ILE A 209 20.53 8.30 2.00
C ILE A 209 19.22 9.08 1.87
N LEU A 210 19.20 10.11 1.02
CA LEU A 210 17.98 10.87 0.76
C LEU A 210 16.92 9.98 0.09
N PHE A 211 17.32 9.13 -0.86
CA PHE A 211 16.44 8.13 -1.46
C PHE A 211 15.76 7.28 -0.38
N LEU A 212 16.54 6.71 0.56
CA LEU A 212 16.04 5.85 1.64
C LEU A 212 15.06 6.59 2.55
N ILE A 213 15.35 7.83 2.95
CA ILE A 213 14.48 8.63 3.82
C ILE A 213 13.14 8.89 3.12
N ILE A 214 13.16 9.33 1.86
CA ILE A 214 11.94 9.56 1.09
C ILE A 214 11.19 8.24 0.90
N TYR A 215 11.91 7.13 0.73
CA TYR A 215 11.28 5.83 0.51
C TYR A 215 10.59 5.26 1.75
N ILE A 216 11.10 5.56 2.95
CA ILE A 216 10.38 5.34 4.22
C ILE A 216 9.07 6.14 4.25
N ILE A 217 9.12 7.42 3.86
CA ILE A 217 7.95 8.31 3.84
C ILE A 217 6.90 7.83 2.84
N GLU A 218 7.32 7.41 1.65
CA GLU A 218 6.44 6.83 0.64
C GLU A 218 5.80 5.54 1.17
N GLY A 219 6.58 4.62 1.73
CA GLY A 219 6.08 3.37 2.31
C GLY A 219 5.07 3.59 3.42
N PHE A 220 5.29 4.62 4.26
CA PHE A 220 4.34 5.07 5.28
C PHE A 220 2.99 5.49 4.67
N GLY A 221 3.00 6.31 3.61
CA GLY A 221 1.80 6.72 2.89
C GLY A 221 1.08 5.55 2.20
N ILE A 222 1.82 4.69 1.51
CA ILE A 222 1.30 3.52 0.80
C ILE A 222 0.48 2.62 1.75
N ALA A 223 1.04 2.31 2.93
CA ALA A 223 0.37 1.48 3.94
C ALA A 223 -1.01 2.02 4.33
N GLY A 224 -1.08 3.33 4.61
CA GLY A 224 -2.33 3.99 4.98
C GLY A 224 -3.38 3.93 3.86
N THR A 225 -2.97 4.18 2.62
CA THR A 225 -3.87 4.19 1.46
C THR A 225 -4.59 2.86 1.30
N TYR A 226 -3.86 1.75 1.24
CA TYR A 226 -4.46 0.42 1.02
C TYR A 226 -5.36 0.00 2.18
N LEU A 227 -4.90 0.18 3.42
CA LEU A 227 -5.63 -0.18 4.63
C LEU A 227 -6.96 0.58 4.75
N ILE A 228 -6.95 1.88 4.48
CA ILE A 228 -8.15 2.71 4.56
C ILE A 228 -9.12 2.38 3.44
N LEU A 229 -8.63 2.17 2.21
CA LEU A 229 -9.47 1.83 1.07
C LEU A 229 -10.18 0.49 1.27
N PHE A 230 -9.45 -0.51 1.78
CA PHE A 230 -10.02 -1.77 2.21
C PHE A 230 -11.14 -1.56 3.22
N THR A 231 -10.89 -0.74 4.25
CA THR A 231 -11.86 -0.47 5.31
C THR A 231 -13.12 0.21 4.78
N ILE A 232 -13.00 1.21 3.89
CA ILE A 232 -14.14 1.87 3.24
C ILE A 232 -14.99 0.86 2.48
N LEU A 233 -14.37 -0.06 1.73
CA LEU A 233 -15.11 -1.09 0.99
C LEU A 233 -15.93 -1.96 1.95
N GLN A 234 -15.31 -2.43 3.03
CA GLN A 234 -15.95 -3.31 4.01
C GLN A 234 -17.05 -2.61 4.82
N GLU A 235 -16.90 -1.31 5.09
CA GLU A 235 -17.88 -0.50 5.81
C GLU A 235 -19.06 -0.05 4.94
N CYS A 236 -18.94 -0.08 3.61
CA CYS A 236 -20.01 0.27 2.66
C CYS A 236 -20.86 -0.94 2.21
N VAL A 237 -20.48 -2.16 2.62
CA VAL A 237 -21.12 -3.41 2.19
C VAL A 237 -21.56 -4.26 3.39
N THR A 238 -22.59 -5.05 3.13
CA THR A 238 -23.12 -6.03 4.10
C THR A 238 -22.18 -7.22 4.25
N GLN A 239 -22.22 -7.85 5.42
CA GLN A 239 -21.37 -8.95 5.87
C GLN A 239 -21.31 -10.11 4.87
N ASN A 240 -22.42 -10.42 4.18
CA ASN A 240 -22.53 -11.51 3.20
C ASN A 240 -21.61 -11.36 1.97
N TYR A 241 -21.16 -10.13 1.67
CA TYR A 241 -20.29 -9.84 0.53
C TYR A 241 -18.84 -9.55 0.93
N ARG A 242 -18.58 -9.27 2.21
CA ARG A 242 -17.26 -8.86 2.73
C ARG A 242 -16.14 -9.83 2.33
N THR A 243 -16.32 -11.12 2.57
CA THR A 243 -15.32 -12.16 2.23
C THR A 243 -15.05 -12.26 0.73
N ARG A 244 -16.10 -12.21 -0.10
CA ARG A 244 -15.95 -12.29 -1.57
C ARG A 244 -15.20 -11.09 -2.11
N LEU A 245 -15.51 -9.89 -1.61
CA LEU A 245 -14.85 -8.66 -1.98
C LEU A 245 -13.40 -8.62 -1.49
N ASN A 246 -13.11 -9.20 -0.32
CA ASN A 246 -11.75 -9.36 0.17
C ASN A 246 -10.90 -10.18 -0.81
N TYR A 247 -11.37 -11.37 -1.21
CA TYR A 247 -10.66 -12.18 -2.20
C TYR A 247 -10.48 -11.46 -3.54
N LEU A 248 -11.52 -10.74 -3.99
CA LEU A 248 -11.45 -9.98 -5.24
C LEU A 248 -10.41 -8.85 -5.18
N MET A 249 -10.31 -8.15 -4.05
CA MET A 249 -9.34 -7.07 -3.84
C MET A 249 -7.90 -7.60 -3.79
N HIS A 250 -7.66 -8.73 -3.13
CA HIS A 250 -6.33 -9.36 -3.11
C HIS A 250 -5.96 -9.96 -4.48
N GLY A 251 -6.92 -10.58 -5.19
CA GLY A 251 -6.68 -11.08 -6.56
C GLY A 251 -6.34 -9.96 -7.54
N THR A 252 -7.01 -8.81 -7.44
CA THR A 252 -6.71 -7.63 -8.28
C THR A 252 -5.38 -6.97 -7.93
N TYR A 253 -4.92 -7.07 -6.69
CA TYR A 253 -3.55 -6.68 -6.33
C TYR A 253 -2.52 -7.53 -7.10
N GLY A 254 -2.74 -8.85 -7.21
CA GLY A 254 -1.94 -9.74 -8.04
C GLY A 254 -1.95 -9.36 -9.52
N LEU A 255 -3.11 -8.99 -10.08
CA LEU A 255 -3.20 -8.48 -11.46
C LEU A 255 -2.38 -7.20 -11.65
N GLY A 256 -2.39 -6.29 -10.67
CA GLY A 256 -1.55 -5.09 -10.69
C GLY A 256 -0.05 -5.42 -10.69
N ALA A 257 0.36 -6.46 -9.96
CA ALA A 257 1.73 -6.98 -10.01
C ALA A 257 2.08 -7.51 -11.42
N MET A 258 1.21 -8.31 -12.03
CA MET A 258 1.43 -8.81 -13.40
C MET A 258 1.57 -7.67 -14.42
N ILE A 259 0.74 -6.62 -14.29
CA ILE A 259 0.84 -5.41 -15.12
C ILE A 259 2.19 -4.73 -14.91
N LEU A 260 2.69 -4.63 -13.68
CA LEU A 260 4.01 -4.07 -13.40
C LEU A 260 5.12 -4.81 -14.17
N ALA A 261 5.08 -6.14 -14.28
CA ALA A 261 6.06 -6.89 -15.05
C ALA A 261 6.11 -6.46 -16.52
N GLY A 262 4.95 -6.28 -17.14
CA GLY A 262 4.84 -5.77 -18.51
C GLY A 262 5.30 -4.32 -18.64
N VAL A 263 4.96 -3.45 -17.70
CA VAL A 263 5.42 -2.05 -17.68
C VAL A 263 6.94 -1.97 -17.51
N ALA A 264 7.52 -2.80 -16.63
CA ALA A 264 8.97 -2.89 -16.44
C ALA A 264 9.70 -3.40 -17.69
N TYR A 265 9.07 -4.28 -18.47
CA TYR A 265 9.60 -4.72 -19.76
C TYR A 265 9.69 -3.59 -20.79
N VAL A 266 8.66 -2.73 -20.84
CA VAL A 266 8.61 -1.59 -21.77
C VAL A 266 9.53 -0.44 -21.33
N PHE A 267 9.65 -0.20 -20.02
CA PHE A 267 10.43 0.91 -19.46
C PHE A 267 11.62 0.40 -18.66
N PRO A 268 12.76 0.12 -19.31
CA PRO A 268 13.92 -0.47 -18.63
C PRO A 268 14.76 0.56 -17.85
N LYS A 269 14.52 1.86 -18.00
CA LYS A 269 15.13 2.89 -17.16
C LYS A 269 14.29 3.06 -15.89
N TRP A 270 14.90 2.92 -14.71
CA TRP A 270 14.19 2.96 -13.43
C TRP A 270 13.35 4.23 -13.21
N GLN A 271 13.84 5.40 -13.62
CA GLN A 271 13.09 6.66 -13.52
C GLN A 271 11.82 6.64 -14.39
N HIS A 272 11.93 6.13 -15.62
CA HIS A 272 10.78 6.00 -16.52
C HIS A 272 9.75 5.00 -15.99
N LEU A 273 10.20 3.89 -15.39
CA LEU A 273 9.32 2.92 -14.73
C LEU A 273 8.57 3.56 -13.55
N LEU A 274 9.25 4.38 -12.74
CA LEU A 274 8.61 5.11 -11.64
C LEU A 274 7.58 6.12 -12.17
N TYR A 275 7.88 6.87 -13.23
CA TYR A 275 6.88 7.75 -13.86
C TYR A 275 5.69 6.98 -14.43
N ALA A 276 5.94 5.88 -15.13
CA ALA A 276 4.90 5.05 -15.74
C ALA A 276 3.94 4.44 -14.71
N THR A 277 4.38 4.26 -13.46
CA THR A 277 3.55 3.74 -12.36
C THR A 277 2.87 4.85 -11.56
N ILE A 278 3.55 5.97 -11.32
CA ILE A 278 3.00 7.10 -10.53
C ILE A 278 1.96 7.90 -11.31
N ILE A 279 2.16 8.15 -12.62
CA ILE A 279 1.25 8.99 -13.41
C ILE A 279 -0.19 8.42 -13.43
N PRO A 280 -0.41 7.13 -13.76
CA PRO A 280 -1.75 6.55 -13.66
C PRO A 280 -2.31 6.57 -12.23
N HIS A 281 -1.46 6.37 -11.23
CA HIS A 281 -1.86 6.42 -9.82
C HIS A 281 -2.42 7.80 -9.43
N ILE A 282 -1.78 8.88 -9.88
CA ILE A 282 -2.25 10.27 -9.68
C ILE A 282 -3.61 10.48 -10.35
N LEU A 283 -3.79 10.01 -11.59
CA LEU A 283 -5.06 10.15 -12.30
C LEU A 283 -6.20 9.46 -11.56
N ILE A 284 -5.99 8.23 -11.09
CA ILE A 284 -6.99 7.49 -10.32
C ILE A 284 -7.23 8.15 -8.96
N PHE A 285 -6.22 8.75 -8.33
CA PHE A 285 -6.39 9.53 -7.10
C PHE A 285 -7.29 10.76 -7.30
N ILE A 286 -7.14 11.49 -8.40
CA ILE A 286 -8.02 12.63 -8.73
C ILE A 286 -9.47 12.15 -8.87
N LEU A 287 -9.68 10.98 -9.48
CA LEU A 287 -11.01 10.36 -9.52
C LEU A 287 -11.51 9.96 -8.12
N ALA A 288 -10.62 9.55 -7.22
CA ALA A 288 -10.96 9.21 -5.83
C ALA A 288 -11.66 10.36 -5.11
N LEU A 289 -11.16 11.58 -5.32
CA LEU A 289 -11.69 12.78 -4.68
C LEU A 289 -13.17 13.02 -5.00
N LYS A 290 -13.65 12.53 -6.15
CA LYS A 290 -15.05 12.66 -6.58
C LYS A 290 -15.91 11.45 -6.24
N PHE A 291 -15.36 10.24 -6.34
CA PHE A 291 -16.14 9.00 -6.28
C PHE A 291 -16.10 8.31 -4.92
N LEU A 292 -15.02 8.47 -4.15
CA LEU A 292 -14.86 7.78 -2.87
C LEU A 292 -15.70 8.47 -1.79
N PRO A 293 -16.68 7.79 -1.17
CA PRO A 293 -17.46 8.35 -0.09
C PRO A 293 -16.70 8.28 1.24
N GLU A 294 -17.10 9.11 2.19
CA GLU A 294 -16.77 8.86 3.60
C GLU A 294 -17.58 7.65 4.11
N SER A 295 -17.00 6.89 5.04
CA SER A 295 -17.61 5.67 5.55
C SER A 295 -18.93 5.96 6.29
N PRO A 296 -20.06 5.37 5.85
CA PRO A 296 -21.34 5.54 6.54
C PRO A 296 -21.28 5.05 8.00
N ARG A 297 -20.55 3.96 8.24
CA ARG A 297 -20.34 3.41 9.58
C ARG A 297 -19.55 4.36 10.47
N TRP A 298 -18.48 4.95 9.95
CA TRP A 298 -17.67 5.90 10.68
C TRP A 298 -18.48 7.16 11.05
N LEU A 299 -19.31 7.66 10.14
CA LEU A 299 -20.19 8.80 10.39
C LEU A 299 -21.17 8.53 11.54
N LEU A 300 -21.80 7.36 11.57
CA LEU A 300 -22.67 6.95 12.67
C LEU A 300 -21.90 6.81 13.99
N ASN A 301 -20.72 6.18 13.97
CA ASN A 301 -19.86 6.03 15.16
C ASN A 301 -19.42 7.38 15.75
N LYS A 302 -19.24 8.40 14.92
CA LYS A 302 -18.87 9.76 15.36
C LYS A 302 -20.07 10.65 15.72
N GLY A 303 -21.29 10.12 15.66
CA GLY A 303 -22.51 10.90 15.92
C GLY A 303 -22.79 11.97 14.86
N LYS A 304 -22.19 11.86 13.67
CA LYS A 304 -22.42 12.78 12.55
C LYS A 304 -23.68 12.37 11.77
N PHE A 305 -24.82 12.39 12.44
CA PHE A 305 -26.07 11.84 11.91
C PHE A 305 -26.53 12.50 10.61
N THR A 306 -26.37 13.82 10.46
CA THR A 306 -26.76 14.55 9.24
C THR A 306 -25.91 14.17 8.02
N GLU A 307 -24.61 13.97 8.20
CA GLU A 307 -23.71 13.47 7.14
C GLU A 307 -24.02 11.99 6.83
N ALA A 308 -24.31 11.18 7.86
CA ALA A 308 -24.69 9.79 7.70
C ALA A 308 -26.00 9.65 6.90
N GLU A 309 -27.04 10.43 7.22
CA GLU A 309 -28.31 10.48 6.48
C GLU A 309 -28.08 10.76 5.00
N LYS A 310 -27.31 11.80 4.67
CA LYS A 310 -26.96 12.14 3.28
C LYS A 310 -26.23 10.99 2.58
N SER A 311 -25.33 10.31 3.29
CA SER A 311 -24.58 9.17 2.74
C SER A 311 -25.52 8.00 2.41
N PHE A 312 -26.37 7.59 3.37
CA PHE A 312 -27.34 6.52 3.16
C PHE A 312 -28.43 6.86 2.14
N GLU A 313 -28.88 8.11 2.11
CA GLU A 313 -29.81 8.60 1.10
C GLU A 313 -29.20 8.50 -0.31
N LYS A 314 -27.93 8.88 -0.48
CA LYS A 314 -27.20 8.72 -1.75
C LYS A 314 -27.10 7.24 -2.15
N ILE A 315 -26.79 6.36 -1.20
CA ILE A 315 -26.73 4.91 -1.43
C ILE A 315 -28.11 4.38 -1.87
N ALA A 316 -29.17 4.69 -1.13
CA ALA A 316 -30.53 4.25 -1.41
C ALA A 316 -31.03 4.74 -2.77
N LYS A 317 -30.85 6.04 -3.08
CA LYS A 317 -31.22 6.62 -4.39
C LYS A 317 -30.47 5.95 -5.55
N THR A 318 -29.16 5.76 -5.41
CA THR A 318 -28.35 5.09 -6.45
C THR A 318 -28.77 3.63 -6.65
N ASN A 319 -29.20 2.97 -5.57
CA ASN A 319 -29.70 1.60 -5.58
C ASN A 319 -31.18 1.49 -5.96
N ARG A 320 -31.86 2.61 -6.27
CA ARG A 320 -33.30 2.66 -6.57
C ARG A 320 -34.16 2.07 -5.45
N LYS A 321 -33.80 2.37 -4.19
CA LYS A 321 -34.53 1.97 -2.97
C LYS A 321 -35.09 3.20 -2.26
N ASN A 322 -36.13 2.99 -1.45
CA ASN A 322 -36.74 4.07 -0.67
C ASN A 322 -35.76 4.56 0.42
N ALA A 323 -35.34 5.82 0.30
CA ALA A 323 -34.42 6.45 1.25
C ALA A 323 -35.07 6.80 2.60
N GLU A 324 -36.40 6.96 2.65
CA GLU A 324 -37.12 7.37 3.86
C GLU A 324 -36.94 6.40 5.02
N ILE A 325 -36.84 5.10 4.72
CA ILE A 325 -36.65 4.05 5.74
C ILE A 325 -35.29 4.24 6.43
N ALA A 326 -34.24 4.48 5.65
CA ALA A 326 -32.90 4.71 6.18
C ALA A 326 -32.82 6.00 6.99
N VAL A 327 -33.42 7.10 6.49
CA VAL A 327 -33.46 8.38 7.21
C VAL A 327 -34.22 8.26 8.52
N LYS A 328 -35.41 7.64 8.53
CA LYS A 328 -36.20 7.43 9.76
C LYS A 328 -35.43 6.61 10.81
N LEU A 329 -34.68 5.59 10.38
CA LEU A 329 -33.87 4.78 11.30
C LEU A 329 -32.74 5.63 11.93
N ILE A 330 -32.07 6.46 11.13
CA ILE A 330 -30.97 7.32 11.63
C ILE A 330 -31.48 8.42 12.56
N GLN A 331 -32.63 9.03 12.25
CA GLN A 331 -33.26 10.02 13.12
C GLN A 331 -33.63 9.44 14.48
N LYS A 332 -34.16 8.20 14.52
CA LYS A 332 -34.44 7.49 15.77
C LYS A 332 -33.16 7.26 16.59
N LEU A 333 -32.08 6.82 15.95
CA LEU A 333 -30.77 6.66 16.61
C LEU A 333 -30.25 7.99 17.17
N GLN A 334 -30.45 9.08 16.45
CA GLN A 334 -30.06 10.42 16.92
C GLN A 334 -30.85 10.79 18.18
N THR A 335 -32.15 10.54 18.22
CA THR A 335 -32.98 10.82 19.41
C THR A 335 -32.59 9.95 20.60
N GLU A 336 -32.30 8.66 20.39
CA GLU A 336 -31.85 7.74 21.45
C GLU A 336 -30.45 8.08 21.96
N THR A 337 -29.54 8.47 21.07
CA THR A 337 -28.19 8.87 21.48
C THR A 337 -28.23 10.15 22.30
N LYS A 338 -29.08 11.11 21.91
CA LYS A 338 -29.31 12.34 22.68
C LYS A 338 -29.94 12.03 24.04
N SER A 339 -30.93 11.13 24.13
CA SER A 339 -31.56 10.79 25.40
C SER A 339 -30.62 10.04 26.34
N LYS A 340 -29.81 9.11 25.84
CA LYS A 340 -28.75 8.43 26.63
C LYS A 340 -27.72 9.43 27.14
N LEU A 341 -27.23 10.34 26.29
CA LEU A 341 -26.28 11.37 26.69
C LEU A 341 -26.88 12.31 27.77
N GLN A 342 -28.15 12.67 27.63
CA GLN A 342 -28.84 13.54 28.58
C GLN A 342 -29.07 12.83 29.93
N ALA A 343 -29.41 11.54 29.92
CA ALA A 343 -29.50 10.71 31.11
C ALA A 343 -28.14 10.56 31.81
N GLU A 344 -27.06 10.32 31.06
CA GLU A 344 -25.69 10.25 31.60
C GLU A 344 -25.21 11.59 32.19
N VAL A 345 -25.57 12.72 31.58
CA VAL A 345 -25.24 14.06 32.13
C VAL A 345 -25.97 14.30 33.45
N VAL A 346 -27.26 13.93 33.54
CA VAL A 346 -28.04 14.03 34.78
C VAL A 346 -27.49 13.09 35.85
N GLU A 347 -27.12 11.85 35.49
CA GLU A 347 -26.52 10.88 36.41
C GLU A 347 -25.14 11.36 36.91
N ASN A 348 -24.30 11.89 36.02
CA ASN A 348 -22.97 12.43 36.36
C ASN A 348 -23.06 13.70 37.23
N MET A 349 -24.09 14.54 37.05
CA MET A 349 -24.37 15.68 37.95
C MET A 349 -24.77 15.21 39.35
N ASN A 350 -25.51 14.10 39.46
CA ASN A 350 -25.99 13.59 40.74
C ASN A 350 -24.93 12.78 41.51
N LEU A 351 -23.95 12.16 40.85
CA LEU A 351 -22.96 11.28 41.48
C LEU A 351 -21.54 11.83 41.58
N GLY A 352 -21.24 13.03 41.08
CA GLY A 352 -19.89 13.62 41.13
C GLY A 352 -18.79 12.81 40.42
N SER A 353 -19.16 11.71 39.76
CA SER A 353 -18.28 10.77 39.09
C SER A 353 -18.29 11.07 37.59
N LYS A 354 -17.19 11.58 37.04
CA LYS A 354 -16.97 11.60 35.59
C LYS A 354 -16.85 10.16 35.08
N LYS A 355 -17.92 9.56 34.57
CA LYS A 355 -17.80 8.36 33.71
C LYS A 355 -17.02 8.75 32.45
N ILE A 356 -15.73 8.41 32.42
CA ILE A 356 -14.86 8.60 31.27
C ILE A 356 -15.40 7.73 30.12
N HIS A 357 -15.73 8.34 28.98
CA HIS A 357 -16.00 7.61 27.74
C HIS A 357 -14.82 6.66 27.46
N LYS A 358 -15.08 5.35 27.53
CA LYS A 358 -14.05 4.34 27.27
C LYS A 358 -13.64 4.41 25.79
N THR A 359 -12.50 5.02 25.52
CA THR A 359 -11.82 4.90 24.24
C THR A 359 -11.19 3.51 24.18
N TYR A 360 -11.76 2.63 23.35
CA TYR A 360 -11.17 1.32 23.11
C TYR A 360 -9.92 1.48 22.24
N THR A 361 -8.82 0.89 22.69
CA THR A 361 -7.51 0.87 22.04
C THR A 361 -7.18 -0.55 21.58
N ALA A 362 -6.19 -0.71 20.69
CA ALA A 362 -5.75 -2.03 20.25
C ALA A 362 -5.29 -2.93 21.43
N ILE A 363 -4.80 -2.34 22.51
CA ILE A 363 -4.38 -3.05 23.74
C ILE A 363 -5.58 -3.71 24.44
N ASP A 364 -6.79 -3.16 24.28
CA ASP A 364 -8.00 -3.76 24.85
C ASP A 364 -8.35 -5.12 24.24
N LEU A 365 -7.85 -5.42 23.04
CA LEU A 365 -8.00 -6.74 22.41
C LEU A 365 -7.27 -7.83 23.20
N LEU A 366 -6.17 -7.48 23.87
CA LEU A 366 -5.36 -8.40 24.64
C LEU A 366 -5.86 -8.60 26.09
N LYS A 367 -6.81 -7.77 26.55
CA LYS A 367 -7.29 -7.81 27.94
C LYS A 367 -8.12 -9.07 28.28
N LYS A 368 -8.73 -9.72 27.29
CA LYS A 368 -9.53 -10.95 27.50
C LYS A 368 -8.83 -12.13 26.83
N PRO A 369 -8.62 -13.27 27.51
CA PRO A 369 -7.81 -14.38 27.00
C PRO A 369 -8.32 -14.95 25.66
N ARG A 370 -9.64 -15.12 25.52
CA ARG A 370 -10.24 -15.58 24.25
C ARG A 370 -10.01 -14.62 23.09
N ARG A 371 -10.13 -13.30 23.33
CA ARG A 371 -9.92 -12.27 22.30
C ARG A 371 -8.44 -12.15 21.96
N ALA A 372 -7.57 -12.19 22.99
CA ALA A 372 -6.13 -12.19 22.82
C ALA A 372 -5.66 -13.37 21.97
N MET A 373 -6.14 -14.59 22.24
CA MET A 373 -5.80 -15.78 21.45
C MET A 373 -6.21 -15.63 19.98
N ILE A 374 -7.42 -15.13 19.71
CA ILE A 374 -7.88 -14.86 18.34
C ILE A 374 -7.01 -13.79 17.67
N SER A 375 -6.74 -12.67 18.34
CA SER A 375 -5.91 -11.59 17.80
C SER A 375 -4.49 -12.04 17.50
N VAL A 376 -3.85 -12.77 18.41
CA VAL A 376 -2.49 -13.32 18.23
C VAL A 376 -2.46 -14.30 17.06
N ASN A 377 -3.46 -15.17 16.94
CA ASN A 377 -3.55 -16.10 15.81
C ASN A 377 -3.68 -15.37 14.47
N ILE A 378 -4.53 -14.34 14.40
CA ILE A 378 -4.70 -13.50 13.20
C ILE A 378 -3.40 -12.77 12.86
N TRP A 379 -2.72 -12.18 13.84
CA TRP A 379 -1.44 -11.49 13.61
C TRP A 379 -0.35 -12.44 13.14
N PHE A 380 -0.27 -13.65 13.72
CA PHE A 380 0.67 -14.66 13.28
C PHE A 380 0.38 -15.14 11.86
N ASN A 381 -0.88 -15.37 11.52
CA ASN A 381 -1.27 -15.77 10.16
C ASN A 381 -0.90 -14.69 9.14
N TRP A 382 -1.18 -13.42 9.44
CA TRP A 382 -0.75 -12.29 8.61
C TRP A 382 0.76 -12.20 8.47
N LEU A 383 1.51 -12.37 9.55
CA LEU A 383 2.97 -12.37 9.53
C LEU A 383 3.53 -13.46 8.61
N VAL A 384 3.04 -14.70 8.76
CA VAL A 384 3.46 -15.83 7.90
C VAL A 384 3.10 -15.59 6.45
N ASN A 385 1.87 -15.14 6.17
CA ASN A 385 1.41 -14.86 4.81
C ASN A 385 2.23 -13.74 4.15
N SER A 386 2.47 -12.63 4.85
CA SER A 386 3.29 -11.53 4.36
C SER A 386 4.74 -11.96 4.13
N MET A 387 5.32 -12.75 5.03
CA MET A 387 6.69 -13.25 4.89
C MET A 387 6.84 -14.14 3.66
N ILE A 388 5.91 -15.08 3.44
CA ILE A 388 5.95 -15.97 2.26
C ILE A 388 5.71 -15.15 0.98
N TYR A 389 4.69 -14.30 0.96
CA TYR A 389 4.33 -13.51 -0.21
C TYR A 389 5.48 -12.59 -0.65
N PHE A 390 5.93 -11.70 0.24
CA PHE A 390 7.01 -10.76 -0.11
C PHE A 390 8.36 -11.47 -0.23
N GLY A 391 8.62 -12.53 0.54
CA GLY A 391 9.83 -13.33 0.41
C GLY A 391 9.98 -13.95 -0.98
N VAL A 392 8.90 -14.48 -1.56
CA VAL A 392 8.92 -15.01 -2.93
C VAL A 392 8.95 -13.87 -3.95
N THR A 393 8.04 -12.90 -3.85
CA THR A 393 7.90 -11.83 -4.85
C THR A 393 9.12 -10.93 -4.95
N LEU A 394 9.82 -10.64 -3.86
CA LEU A 394 11.03 -9.82 -3.92
C LEU A 394 12.17 -10.58 -4.59
N ASN A 395 12.37 -11.86 -4.24
CA ASN A 395 13.48 -12.67 -4.74
C ASN A 395 13.24 -13.31 -6.12
N SER A 396 12.04 -13.18 -6.70
CA SER A 396 11.71 -13.80 -8.00
C SER A 396 12.61 -13.32 -9.14
N VAL A 397 13.01 -12.05 -9.13
CA VAL A 397 13.91 -11.46 -10.13
C VAL A 397 15.37 -11.90 -9.95
N ASP A 398 15.76 -12.33 -8.75
CA ASP A 398 17.11 -12.84 -8.49
C ASP A 398 17.31 -14.29 -8.98
N MET A 399 16.23 -14.97 -9.42
CA MET A 399 16.30 -16.32 -9.98
C MET A 399 16.87 -16.34 -11.41
N SER A 400 17.57 -17.41 -11.78
CA SER A 400 18.09 -17.59 -13.14
C SER A 400 16.96 -17.62 -14.17
N GLY A 401 17.17 -17.02 -15.34
CA GLY A 401 16.21 -17.01 -16.44
C GLY A 401 15.71 -15.61 -16.79
N ASN A 402 14.52 -15.52 -17.39
CA ASN A 402 13.93 -14.23 -17.74
C ASN A 402 13.20 -13.65 -16.53
N ARG A 403 13.74 -12.56 -15.97
CA ARG A 403 13.21 -11.89 -14.79
C ARG A 403 11.73 -11.51 -14.85
N TYR A 404 11.22 -11.15 -16.03
CA TYR A 404 9.82 -10.75 -16.17
C TYR A 404 8.91 -11.97 -16.11
N ILE A 405 9.35 -13.10 -16.67
CA ILE A 405 8.63 -14.37 -16.60
C ILE A 405 8.73 -14.95 -15.18
N ASN A 406 9.89 -14.85 -14.53
CA ASN A 406 10.07 -15.32 -13.16
C ASN A 406 9.21 -14.55 -12.15
N PHE A 407 8.93 -13.27 -12.43
CA PHE A 407 8.08 -12.44 -11.59
C PHE A 407 6.57 -12.72 -11.78
N LEU A 408 6.17 -13.14 -12.98
CA LEU A 408 4.79 -13.55 -13.31
C LEU A 408 4.46 -14.92 -12.72
#